data_AF-A0A836C5R5-F1
#
_entry.id   AF-A0A836C5R5-F1
#
_cell.length_a   1.000
_cell.length_b   1.000
_cell.length_c   1.000
_cell.angle_alpha   90.00
_cell.angle_beta   90.00
_cell.angle_gamma   90.00
#
_symmetry.space_group_name_H-M   'P 1'
#
loop_
_entity.id
_entity.type
_entity.pdbx_description
1 polymer ?
#
loop_
_entity_poly.entity_id
_entity_poly.type
_entity_poly.pdbx_seq_one_letter_code
_entity_poly.pdbx_strand_id
1 'polypeptide(L)'
;MTYILKASVPIPSASGVVSRAGDAPQGVEALVANLCGELRPIFGAEARGPLETGPPLTLIEATPREGEPPPLRRLSGQLPSGLSRARGGITGPIYDAFSDSIFAVNVRSIVRIVSVSDANTPLARGDANAVVHIAGQRSPGPHRHETRQADGPGPSARFHCPCFLASDGRGCIYVADDTRIRQLQLPPSLAAPSSASSSTSATVPGTSSRASSTSQPPGSYPWAQGQGSASEAEAVAVTTLPLEAPAQIWGLLYEDGRGRGDAPSLIYATATAIYRYRLGAGDARAGAAEPELLAGREGVGGSVDGHGTAALLGDVYGIALDGDGCIYAAEVDNWQSASALRRIDPDGHVTTIASGLEGLLCRPGVLPSGYLALCGRDHMLVLDLGLKPPRGVGGSGRGAGGPGGRGGDGLGCSSEDGAGGEGRAGAGGKPRRTLHADMGALLDRQPDGTADLTLVVGDRRFPVHRAILIARSDYFQQRLEGGFADGAAAELSLPDADPDAFALVLRWLYTGAVDIPAALAPAVAELADRLLLPELCSDAQAVVLSGVEVESVVDSLLWAERCGHAFAPLLTQLKAWYLAHHEEVVDRAPSGLRRLATEAPDLMVALVTAYTTRRGTGTGAGKGRARG
;
A
#
# COMPACT_ATOMS: atom_id res chain seq x y z
N MET A 1 -5.86 14.39 -10.65
CA MET A 1 -4.73 13.47 -10.35
C MET A 1 -5.09 12.17 -11.04
N THR A 2 -4.33 11.77 -12.05
CA THR A 2 -4.60 10.55 -12.83
C THR A 2 -3.99 9.36 -12.08
N TYR A 3 -4.68 8.22 -12.06
CA TYR A 3 -4.18 7.00 -11.43
C TYR A 3 -3.73 5.99 -12.49
N ILE A 4 -2.74 5.17 -12.15
CA ILE A 4 -2.34 4.02 -12.96
C ILE A 4 -2.72 2.75 -12.19
N LEU A 5 -3.50 1.86 -12.81
CA LEU A 5 -3.76 0.54 -12.24
C LEU A 5 -2.47 -0.29 -12.34
N LYS A 6 -1.89 -0.66 -11.20
CA LYS A 6 -0.65 -1.45 -11.15
C LYS A 6 -0.89 -2.95 -11.04
N ALA A 7 -1.88 -3.34 -10.25
CA ALA A 7 -2.18 -4.75 -10.07
C ALA A 7 -3.64 -4.95 -9.64
N SER A 8 -4.20 -6.08 -10.05
CA SER A 8 -5.36 -6.69 -9.42
C SER A 8 -4.91 -8.00 -8.80
N VAL A 9 -4.91 -8.05 -7.48
CA VAL A 9 -4.36 -9.16 -6.71
C VAL A 9 -5.52 -10.03 -6.22
N PRO A 10 -5.61 -11.32 -6.60
CA PRO A 10 -6.75 -12.19 -6.32
C PRO A 10 -6.73 -12.69 -4.87
N ILE A 11 -6.97 -11.79 -3.93
CA ILE A 11 -7.20 -12.11 -2.52
C ILE A 11 -8.67 -11.87 -2.22
N PRO A 12 -9.48 -12.93 -2.16
CA PRO A 12 -10.89 -12.78 -1.86
C PRO A 12 -11.06 -12.27 -0.42
N SER A 13 -11.99 -11.34 -0.27
CA SER A 13 -12.40 -10.75 1.00
C SER A 13 -11.23 -10.12 1.75
N ALA A 14 -10.35 -9.42 1.03
CA ALA A 14 -9.28 -8.64 1.65
C ALA A 14 -9.90 -7.67 2.69
N SER A 15 -9.33 -7.66 3.89
CA SER A 15 -9.90 -7.00 5.06
C SER A 15 -9.01 -5.89 5.63
N GLY A 16 -7.85 -5.65 5.01
CA GLY A 16 -6.93 -4.57 5.32
C GLY A 16 -5.49 -4.94 4.92
N VAL A 17 -4.68 -3.92 4.65
CA VAL A 17 -3.24 -4.04 4.41
C VAL A 17 -2.52 -3.37 5.57
N VAL A 18 -1.45 -4.00 6.05
CA VAL A 18 -0.56 -3.45 7.06
C VAL A 18 0.85 -3.40 6.51
N SER A 19 1.56 -2.31 6.78
CA SER A 19 2.97 -2.19 6.47
C SER A 19 3.78 -1.87 7.71
N ARG A 20 4.98 -2.46 7.82
CA ARG A 20 5.95 -2.12 8.85
C ARG A 20 6.65 -0.83 8.41
N ALA A 21 6.66 0.19 9.24
CA ALA A 21 7.30 1.45 8.91
C ALA A 21 8.71 1.53 9.53
N GLY A 22 9.77 1.37 8.72
CA GLY A 22 11.16 1.64 9.11
C GLY A 22 12.16 0.49 8.84
N ASP A 23 13.46 0.79 8.96
CA ASP A 23 14.59 -0.15 8.82
C ASP A 23 14.54 -1.29 9.87
N ALA A 24 13.78 -2.35 9.60
CA ALA A 24 13.72 -3.54 10.43
C ALA A 24 14.32 -4.80 9.74
N PRO A 25 14.73 -5.85 10.48
CA PRO A 25 15.66 -6.86 9.97
C PRO A 25 15.06 -8.06 9.21
N GLN A 26 13.76 -8.12 8.89
CA GLN A 26 13.10 -9.42 8.56
C GLN A 26 12.27 -9.51 7.26
N GLY A 27 12.45 -8.61 6.28
CA GLY A 27 12.16 -8.94 4.86
C GLY A 27 10.70 -9.14 4.43
N VAL A 28 9.71 -8.89 5.30
CA VAL A 28 8.29 -8.74 4.92
C VAL A 28 7.79 -7.43 5.52
N GLU A 29 7.70 -6.37 4.73
CA GLU A 29 7.25 -5.06 5.22
C GLU A 29 5.81 -4.72 4.82
N ALA A 30 5.11 -5.61 4.07
CA ALA A 30 3.67 -5.51 3.88
C ALA A 30 2.96 -6.86 3.99
N LEU A 31 1.82 -6.87 4.67
CA LEU A 31 0.91 -8.01 4.80
C LEU A 31 -0.51 -7.59 4.47
N VAL A 32 -1.28 -8.52 3.92
CA VAL A 32 -2.71 -8.37 3.67
C VAL A 32 -3.48 -9.41 4.46
N ALA A 33 -4.48 -8.95 5.19
CA ALA A 33 -5.43 -9.81 5.88
C ALA A 33 -6.66 -10.06 5.00
N ASN A 34 -7.34 -11.18 5.19
CA ASN A 34 -8.67 -11.42 4.63
C ASN A 34 -9.69 -11.78 5.72
N LEU A 35 -10.99 -11.68 5.40
CA LEU A 35 -12.09 -11.99 6.32
C LEU A 35 -12.14 -13.47 6.73
N CYS A 36 -11.39 -14.34 6.06
CA CYS A 36 -11.21 -15.74 6.43
C CYS A 36 -10.15 -15.95 7.52
N GLY A 37 -9.48 -14.87 7.97
CA GLY A 37 -8.46 -14.92 9.02
C GLY A 37 -7.08 -15.30 8.53
N GLU A 38 -6.83 -15.26 7.22
CA GLU A 38 -5.49 -15.42 6.66
C GLU A 38 -4.74 -14.08 6.69
N LEU A 39 -3.42 -14.17 6.90
CA LEU A 39 -2.48 -13.06 6.69
C LEU A 39 -1.45 -13.52 5.67
N ARG A 40 -1.25 -12.76 4.59
CA ARG A 40 -0.35 -13.11 3.48
C ARG A 40 0.70 -12.02 3.28
N PRO A 41 1.98 -12.38 3.07
CA PRO A 41 3.01 -11.44 2.60
C PRO A 41 2.64 -10.83 1.26
N ILE A 42 2.93 -9.54 1.09
CA ILE A 42 2.99 -8.89 -0.22
C ILE A 42 4.47 -8.63 -0.53
N PHE A 43 5.00 -9.37 -1.48
CA PHE A 43 6.36 -9.19 -1.99
C PHE A 43 6.39 -8.07 -3.03
N GLY A 44 7.54 -7.37 -3.11
CA GLY A 44 7.71 -6.22 -3.99
C GLY A 44 7.13 -4.90 -3.46
N ALA A 45 6.52 -4.92 -2.27
CA ALA A 45 5.87 -3.74 -1.69
C ALA A 45 6.81 -2.57 -1.33
N GLU A 46 8.14 -2.80 -1.33
CA GLU A 46 9.16 -1.77 -1.04
C GLU A 46 9.53 -0.89 -2.24
N ALA A 47 9.29 -1.38 -3.44
CA ALA A 47 9.75 -0.74 -4.66
C ALA A 47 8.56 -0.51 -5.59
N ARG A 48 8.69 0.49 -6.46
CA ARG A 48 7.74 0.70 -7.55
C ARG A 48 7.97 -0.38 -8.61
N GLY A 49 7.32 -1.52 -8.42
CA GLY A 49 7.42 -2.70 -9.28
C GLY A 49 6.23 -3.64 -9.15
N PRO A 50 6.30 -4.85 -9.71
CA PRO A 50 5.23 -5.83 -9.62
C PRO A 50 5.08 -6.32 -8.18
N LEU A 51 3.83 -6.63 -7.80
CA LEU A 51 3.50 -7.15 -6.48
C LEU A 51 3.07 -8.60 -6.58
N GLU A 52 3.62 -9.43 -5.71
CA GLU A 52 3.27 -10.85 -5.63
C GLU A 52 2.80 -11.22 -4.22
N THR A 53 1.78 -12.05 -4.12
CA THR A 53 1.29 -12.52 -2.81
C THR A 53 1.97 -13.82 -2.43
N GLY A 54 2.54 -13.84 -1.22
CA GLY A 54 3.06 -15.04 -0.62
C GLY A 54 1.98 -16.00 -0.09
N PRO A 55 2.39 -17.22 0.31
CA PRO A 55 1.51 -18.16 0.99
C PRO A 55 1.00 -17.57 2.33
N PRO A 56 -0.18 -17.99 2.81
CA PRO A 56 -0.72 -17.50 4.09
C PRO A 56 0.19 -17.94 5.25
N LEU A 57 0.42 -17.02 6.18
CA LEU A 57 1.17 -17.28 7.41
C LEU A 57 0.46 -18.34 8.25
N THR A 58 1.25 -19.23 8.87
CA THR A 58 0.71 -20.18 9.84
C THR A 58 0.43 -19.44 11.15
N LEU A 59 -0.84 -19.11 11.40
CA LEU A 59 -1.28 -18.50 12.64
C LEU A 59 -1.72 -19.55 13.65
N ILE A 60 -1.21 -19.42 14.87
CA ILE A 60 -1.47 -20.36 15.96
C ILE A 60 -2.04 -19.61 17.16
N GLU A 61 -3.21 -20.02 17.63
CA GLU A 61 -3.77 -19.49 18.86
C GLU A 61 -3.06 -20.10 20.07
N ALA A 62 -2.53 -19.25 20.96
CA ALA A 62 -1.99 -19.69 22.24
C ALA A 62 -3.10 -19.66 23.30
N THR A 63 -3.60 -20.84 23.71
CA THR A 63 -4.50 -20.95 24.87
C THR A 63 -3.70 -21.21 26.14
N PRO A 64 -3.63 -20.29 27.11
CA PRO A 64 -2.86 -20.50 28.33
C PRO A 64 -3.37 -21.73 29.08
N ARG A 65 -2.48 -22.67 29.43
CA ARG A 65 -2.73 -23.72 30.43
C ARG A 65 -1.63 -23.64 31.49
N GLU A 66 -2.02 -23.80 32.74
CA GLU A 66 -1.10 -23.80 33.87
C GLU A 66 -0.20 -25.05 33.79
N GLY A 67 1.12 -24.86 33.74
CA GLY A 67 2.10 -25.96 33.80
C GLY A 67 2.30 -26.81 32.54
N GLU A 68 1.58 -26.55 31.43
CA GLU A 68 1.74 -27.26 30.15
C GLU A 68 1.88 -26.27 28.98
N PRO A 69 2.67 -26.60 27.93
CA PRO A 69 2.69 -25.79 26.72
C PRO A 69 1.26 -25.69 26.13
N PRO A 70 0.83 -24.49 25.69
CA PRO A 70 -0.52 -24.27 25.21
C PRO A 70 -0.82 -25.20 24.01
N PRO A 71 -1.99 -25.86 23.94
CA PRO A 71 -2.36 -26.61 22.74
C PRO A 71 -2.44 -25.65 21.55
N LEU A 72 -1.56 -25.86 20.58
CA LEU A 72 -1.48 -25.05 19.37
C LEU A 72 -2.62 -25.41 18.43
N ARG A 73 -3.56 -24.50 18.22
CA ARG A 73 -4.61 -24.65 17.20
C ARG A 73 -4.27 -23.76 16.00
N ARG A 74 -4.12 -24.37 14.82
CA ARG A 74 -4.09 -23.62 13.56
C ARG A 74 -5.42 -22.91 13.37
N LEU A 75 -5.38 -21.61 13.08
CA LEU A 75 -6.50 -20.88 12.51
C LEU A 75 -6.65 -21.33 11.05
N SER A 76 -7.19 -22.53 10.81
CA SER A 76 -7.39 -23.06 9.45
C SER A 76 -8.76 -22.66 8.91
N GLY A 77 -8.78 -21.91 7.80
CA GLY A 77 -9.96 -21.68 6.98
C GLY A 77 -10.35 -22.93 6.20
N GLN A 78 -11.24 -23.75 6.75
CA GLN A 78 -12.15 -24.55 5.94
C GLN A 78 -13.56 -24.33 6.47
N LEU A 79 -14.39 -23.67 5.68
CA LEU A 79 -15.83 -23.67 5.86
C LEU A 79 -16.37 -25.00 5.31
N PRO A 80 -17.15 -25.77 6.09
CA PRO A 80 -18.07 -26.73 5.52
C PRO A 80 -19.01 -25.98 4.56
N SER A 81 -19.25 -26.56 3.39
CA SER A 81 -20.16 -26.03 2.39
C SER A 81 -21.54 -25.74 3.00
N GLY A 82 -21.94 -24.47 3.00
CA GLY A 82 -23.29 -24.03 3.35
C GLY A 82 -23.42 -23.37 4.72
N LEU A 83 -23.04 -22.10 4.82
CA LEU A 83 -23.73 -21.04 5.59
C LEU A 83 -22.94 -19.73 5.41
N SER A 84 -23.55 -18.80 4.66
CA SER A 84 -23.09 -17.44 4.45
C SER A 84 -23.06 -16.67 5.79
N ARG A 85 -21.85 -16.45 6.32
CA ARG A 85 -21.36 -15.37 7.20
C ARG A 85 -20.13 -15.91 7.94
N ALA A 86 -18.95 -15.64 7.41
CA ALA A 86 -17.68 -15.99 8.04
C ALA A 86 -17.63 -15.45 9.48
N ARG A 87 -17.72 -16.35 10.46
CA ARG A 87 -17.58 -16.07 11.89
C ARG A 87 -16.15 -16.45 12.31
N GLY A 88 -15.26 -15.48 12.44
CA GLY A 88 -13.97 -15.64 13.14
C GLY A 88 -12.70 -15.30 12.35
N GLY A 89 -12.63 -14.12 11.74
CA GLY A 89 -11.43 -13.65 11.01
C GLY A 89 -10.73 -12.46 11.67
N ILE A 90 -9.42 -12.35 11.41
CA ILE A 90 -8.59 -11.20 11.76
C ILE A 90 -8.85 -10.09 10.74
N THR A 91 -9.13 -8.87 11.20
CA THR A 91 -9.48 -7.73 10.33
C THR A 91 -8.78 -6.45 10.74
N GLY A 92 -8.56 -5.56 9.77
CA GLY A 92 -7.95 -4.24 9.99
C GLY A 92 -6.61 -4.30 10.73
N PRO A 93 -5.63 -5.09 10.24
CA PRO A 93 -4.33 -5.16 10.89
C PRO A 93 -3.62 -3.79 10.85
N ILE A 94 -2.92 -3.46 11.92
CA ILE A 94 -2.03 -2.31 12.01
C ILE A 94 -0.68 -2.74 12.60
N TYR A 95 0.36 -2.00 12.29
CA TYR A 95 1.68 -2.17 12.87
C TYR A 95 1.89 -1.15 13.98
N ASP A 96 2.46 -1.59 15.09
CA ASP A 96 2.89 -0.74 16.20
C ASP A 96 4.41 -0.81 16.35
N ALA A 97 5.08 0.33 16.16
CA ALA A 97 6.54 0.43 16.23
C ALA A 97 7.09 0.27 17.65
N PHE A 98 6.32 0.66 18.67
CA PHE A 98 6.74 0.54 20.08
C PHE A 98 6.96 -0.91 20.50
N SER A 99 6.04 -1.80 20.11
CA SER A 99 6.09 -3.23 20.44
C SER A 99 6.63 -4.12 19.33
N ASP A 100 7.01 -3.53 18.19
CA ASP A 100 7.36 -4.20 16.93
C ASP A 100 6.40 -5.34 16.60
N SER A 101 5.10 -5.04 16.57
CA SER A 101 4.08 -6.09 16.45
C SER A 101 2.87 -5.65 15.66
N ILE A 102 2.16 -6.64 15.12
CA ILE A 102 0.92 -6.42 14.40
C ILE A 102 -0.24 -6.60 15.39
N PHE A 103 -1.16 -5.64 15.38
CA PHE A 103 -2.40 -5.72 16.11
C PHE A 103 -3.56 -5.77 15.13
N ALA A 104 -4.62 -6.48 15.50
CA ALA A 104 -5.78 -6.61 14.65
C ALA A 104 -7.05 -6.88 15.47
N VAL A 105 -8.20 -6.61 14.85
CA VAL A 105 -9.50 -6.95 15.43
C VAL A 105 -9.82 -8.40 15.12
N ASN A 106 -10.16 -9.17 16.15
CA ASN A 106 -10.77 -10.49 16.04
C ASN A 106 -12.12 -10.48 16.76
N VAL A 107 -13.20 -10.37 15.99
CA VAL A 107 -14.59 -10.29 16.46
C VAL A 107 -14.81 -9.11 17.44
N ARG A 108 -14.73 -9.34 18.76
CA ARG A 108 -14.88 -8.32 19.83
C ARG A 108 -13.65 -8.22 20.71
N SER A 109 -12.51 -8.63 20.18
CA SER A 109 -11.23 -8.60 20.87
C SER A 109 -10.15 -8.01 19.98
N ILE A 110 -9.13 -7.45 20.62
CA ILE A 110 -7.90 -7.03 19.99
C ILE A 110 -6.85 -8.11 20.24
N VAL A 111 -6.22 -8.55 19.18
CA VAL A 111 -5.15 -9.56 19.22
C VAL A 111 -3.83 -8.96 18.74
N ARG A 112 -2.73 -9.44 19.30
CA ARG A 112 -1.36 -9.18 18.86
C ARG A 112 -0.83 -10.42 18.17
N ILE A 113 -0.13 -10.24 17.06
CA ILE A 113 0.49 -11.31 16.28
C ILE A 113 2.00 -11.17 16.43
N VAL A 114 2.64 -12.23 16.91
CA VAL A 114 4.09 -12.26 17.20
C VAL A 114 4.76 -13.43 16.47
N SER A 115 5.98 -13.20 16.00
CA SER A 115 6.80 -14.26 15.41
C SER A 115 7.19 -15.29 16.48
N VAL A 116 7.04 -16.59 16.17
CA VAL A 116 7.42 -17.65 17.11
C VAL A 116 8.95 -17.88 17.12
N SER A 117 9.69 -17.30 16.16
CA SER A 117 11.17 -17.38 16.13
C SER A 117 11.85 -16.63 17.29
N ASP A 118 11.17 -15.69 17.95
CA ASP A 118 11.67 -14.93 19.10
C ASP A 118 11.32 -15.57 20.45
N ALA A 119 10.51 -16.63 20.46
CA ALA A 119 10.15 -17.34 21.67
C ALA A 119 11.14 -18.48 21.93
N ASN A 120 11.75 -18.49 23.11
CA ASN A 120 12.56 -19.60 23.61
C ASN A 120 11.65 -20.82 23.95
N THR A 121 10.89 -21.32 22.97
CA THR A 121 9.93 -22.41 23.06
C THR A 121 10.37 -23.62 22.23
N PRO A 122 9.99 -24.86 22.61
CA PRO A 122 10.47 -26.10 21.97
C PRO A 122 9.96 -26.31 20.52
N LEU A 123 9.31 -25.31 19.94
CA LEU A 123 8.65 -25.34 18.62
C LEU A 123 9.45 -24.63 17.54
N ALA A 124 10.77 -24.46 17.74
CA ALA A 124 11.74 -23.94 16.76
C ALA A 124 11.94 -24.86 15.53
N ARG A 125 10.85 -25.41 14.98
CA ARG A 125 10.76 -26.00 13.65
C ARG A 125 9.55 -25.41 12.93
N GLY A 126 9.75 -24.29 12.25
CA GLY A 126 8.84 -23.78 11.21
C GLY A 126 8.34 -22.36 11.44
N ASP A 127 8.10 -21.66 10.33
CA ASP A 127 7.67 -20.25 10.18
C ASP A 127 6.27 -19.94 10.74
N ALA A 128 6.03 -20.25 12.01
CA ALA A 128 4.76 -20.03 12.69
C ALA A 128 4.69 -18.66 13.39
N ASN A 129 3.47 -18.12 13.52
CA ASN A 129 3.17 -16.88 14.23
C ASN A 129 2.11 -17.15 15.31
N ALA A 130 2.34 -16.65 16.52
CA ALA A 130 1.40 -16.80 17.63
C ALA A 130 0.43 -15.62 17.68
N VAL A 131 -0.86 -15.92 17.86
CA VAL A 131 -1.92 -14.94 18.08
C VAL A 131 -2.22 -14.86 19.57
N VAL A 132 -1.93 -13.71 20.15
CA VAL A 132 -2.06 -13.42 21.59
C VAL A 132 -3.21 -12.45 21.78
N HIS A 133 -4.17 -12.82 22.64
CA HIS A 133 -5.27 -11.93 23.00
C HIS A 133 -4.80 -10.82 23.93
N ILE A 134 -5.10 -9.57 23.59
CA ILE A 134 -4.68 -8.38 24.34
C ILE A 134 -5.83 -7.76 25.12
N ALA A 135 -6.97 -7.52 24.48
CA ALA A 135 -8.11 -6.86 25.11
C ALA A 135 -9.45 -7.33 24.54
N GLY A 136 -10.52 -7.24 25.34
CA GLY A 136 -11.89 -7.57 24.93
C GLY A 136 -12.32 -9.00 25.29
N GLN A 137 -13.46 -9.43 24.75
CA GLN A 137 -14.01 -10.78 25.01
C GLN A 137 -13.70 -11.75 23.86
N ARG A 138 -13.15 -12.92 24.21
CA ARG A 138 -12.79 -13.98 23.25
C ARG A 138 -14.00 -14.66 22.58
N SER A 139 -15.17 -14.66 23.22
CA SER A 139 -16.41 -15.22 22.65
C SER A 139 -17.64 -14.48 23.18
N PRO A 140 -18.54 -13.96 22.32
CA PRO A 140 -19.88 -13.63 22.77
C PRO A 140 -20.58 -14.94 23.09
N GLY A 141 -21.13 -15.07 24.30
CA GLY A 141 -22.01 -16.20 24.64
C GLY A 141 -23.19 -16.32 23.65
N PRO A 142 -23.95 -17.43 23.70
CA PRO A 142 -25.05 -17.69 22.76
C PRO A 142 -26.17 -16.65 22.79
N HIS A 143 -26.16 -15.73 23.76
CA HIS A 143 -27.12 -14.64 23.87
C HIS A 143 -26.47 -13.32 23.47
N ARG A 144 -26.97 -12.72 22.38
CA ARG A 144 -26.70 -11.34 21.96
C ARG A 144 -27.39 -10.34 22.92
N HIS A 145 -27.10 -10.42 24.21
CA HIS A 145 -27.45 -9.34 25.13
C HIS A 145 -26.34 -8.30 25.08
N GLU A 146 -26.76 -7.06 24.84
CA GLU A 146 -25.98 -5.83 24.80
C GLU A 146 -24.83 -5.87 25.81
N THR A 147 -23.63 -6.16 25.31
CA THR A 147 -22.43 -6.10 26.14
C THR A 147 -22.12 -4.63 26.29
N ARG A 148 -22.51 -4.05 27.43
CA ARG A 148 -22.24 -2.65 27.73
C ARG A 148 -20.72 -2.42 27.65
N GLN A 149 -20.31 -1.39 26.92
CA GLN A 149 -18.90 -0.98 26.85
C GLN A 149 -18.36 -0.75 28.27
N ALA A 150 -17.13 -1.21 28.52
CA ALA A 150 -16.50 -1.10 29.83
C ALA A 150 -14.99 -0.87 29.68
N ASP A 151 -14.50 0.15 30.36
CA ASP A 151 -13.07 0.42 30.55
C ASP A 151 -12.46 -0.51 31.60
N GLY A 152 -11.14 -0.58 31.61
CA GLY A 152 -10.39 -1.35 32.59
C GLY A 152 -9.22 -2.13 31.96
N PRO A 153 -8.63 -3.07 32.70
CA PRO A 153 -7.57 -3.94 32.18
C PRO A 153 -8.04 -4.71 30.94
N GLY A 154 -7.15 -4.93 29.97
CA GLY A 154 -7.46 -5.49 28.64
C GLY A 154 -8.41 -6.70 28.66
N PRO A 155 -8.12 -7.76 29.44
CA PRO A 155 -9.00 -8.94 29.54
C PRO A 155 -10.40 -8.64 30.12
N SER A 156 -10.52 -7.58 30.92
CA SER A 156 -11.75 -7.14 31.58
C SER A 156 -12.52 -6.08 30.77
N ALA A 157 -11.84 -5.39 29.85
CA ALA A 157 -12.46 -4.40 28.97
C ALA A 157 -13.49 -5.04 28.03
N ARG A 158 -14.49 -4.25 27.62
CA ARG A 158 -15.59 -4.69 26.75
C ARG A 158 -15.77 -3.70 25.60
N PHE A 159 -15.62 -4.20 24.39
CA PHE A 159 -15.93 -3.47 23.15
C PHE A 159 -17.35 -3.82 22.67
N HIS A 160 -18.03 -2.86 22.06
CA HIS A 160 -19.35 -3.04 21.46
C HIS A 160 -19.24 -3.61 20.04
N CYS A 161 -18.57 -2.87 19.16
CA CYS A 161 -18.33 -3.14 17.74
C CYS A 161 -16.96 -2.55 17.32
N PRO A 162 -15.83 -3.18 17.73
CA PRO A 162 -14.51 -2.71 17.31
C PRO A 162 -14.31 -2.96 15.82
N CYS A 163 -13.87 -1.96 15.06
CA CYS A 163 -13.84 -2.03 13.59
C CYS A 163 -12.55 -1.52 12.92
N PHE A 164 -11.94 -0.44 13.43
CA PHE A 164 -10.71 0.15 12.88
C PHE A 164 -9.71 0.43 14.00
N LEU A 165 -8.42 0.31 13.66
CA LEU A 165 -7.31 0.53 14.58
C LEU A 165 -6.39 1.64 14.05
N ALA A 166 -5.75 2.37 14.94
CA ALA A 166 -4.62 3.24 14.65
C ALA A 166 -3.57 3.12 15.76
N SER A 167 -2.28 3.20 15.43
CA SER A 167 -1.20 3.24 16.41
C SER A 167 -0.49 4.60 16.35
N ASP A 168 -0.06 5.11 17.51
CA ASP A 168 0.83 6.27 17.59
C ASP A 168 2.32 5.91 17.47
N GLY A 169 2.65 4.61 17.35
CA GLY A 169 3.99 4.06 17.33
C GLY A 169 4.76 4.21 18.65
N ARG A 170 4.11 4.68 19.71
CA ARG A 170 4.69 5.05 21.02
C ARG A 170 4.01 4.33 22.17
N GLY A 171 3.27 3.27 21.87
CA GLY A 171 2.64 2.39 22.85
C GLY A 171 1.18 2.72 23.12
N CYS A 172 0.53 3.57 22.32
CA CYS A 172 -0.93 3.72 22.34
C CYS A 172 -1.56 3.16 21.05
N ILE A 173 -2.57 2.32 21.23
CA ILE A 173 -3.42 1.85 20.13
C ILE A 173 -4.82 2.43 20.33
N TYR A 174 -5.35 3.05 19.28
CA TYR A 174 -6.70 3.58 19.24
C TYR A 174 -7.61 2.61 18.49
N VAL A 175 -8.81 2.40 19.01
CA VAL A 175 -9.80 1.46 18.48
C VAL A 175 -11.10 2.22 18.25
N ALA A 176 -11.56 2.28 17.01
CA ALA A 176 -12.92 2.69 16.71
C ALA A 176 -13.87 1.58 17.20
N ASP A 177 -14.73 1.92 18.14
CA ASP A 177 -15.72 1.04 18.77
C ASP A 177 -17.09 1.69 18.65
N ASP A 178 -17.74 1.45 17.52
CA ASP A 178 -18.99 2.09 17.09
C ASP A 178 -18.84 3.62 16.90
N THR A 179 -19.45 4.44 17.75
CA THR A 179 -19.34 5.92 17.73
C THR A 179 -18.22 6.43 18.65
N ARG A 180 -17.52 5.55 19.36
CA ARG A 180 -16.50 5.94 20.35
C ARG A 180 -15.12 5.48 19.93
N ILE A 181 -14.10 6.15 20.46
CA ILE A 181 -12.71 5.73 20.30
C ILE A 181 -12.16 5.26 21.65
N ARG A 182 -11.63 4.03 21.68
CA ARG A 182 -10.98 3.42 22.83
C ARG A 182 -9.47 3.55 22.71
N GLN A 183 -8.79 3.90 23.78
CA GLN A 183 -7.34 3.93 23.86
C GLN A 183 -6.84 2.73 24.66
N LEU A 184 -5.94 1.95 24.06
CA LEU A 184 -5.20 0.84 24.65
C LEU A 184 -3.78 1.33 24.94
N GLN A 185 -3.46 1.51 26.21
CA GLN A 185 -2.10 1.82 26.64
C GLN A 185 -1.31 0.52 26.82
N LEU A 186 -0.28 0.33 26.00
CA LEU A 186 0.62 -0.81 26.09
C LEU A 186 1.61 -0.60 27.25
N PRO A 187 1.81 -1.61 28.12
CA PRO A 187 2.80 -1.52 29.19
C PRO A 187 4.23 -1.61 28.61
N PRO A 188 5.24 -1.07 29.33
CA PRO A 188 6.65 -1.13 28.93
C PRO A 188 7.18 -2.54 28.66
N SER A 189 6.60 -3.57 29.29
CA SER A 189 6.98 -4.97 29.08
C SER A 189 6.67 -5.48 27.66
N LEU A 190 5.82 -4.79 26.90
CA LEU A 190 5.59 -5.08 25.49
C LEU A 190 6.52 -4.32 24.54
N ALA A 191 7.38 -3.42 25.04
CA ALA A 191 8.31 -2.67 24.21
C ALA A 191 9.32 -3.60 23.51
N ALA A 192 9.66 -3.28 22.27
CA ALA A 192 10.67 -4.01 21.52
C ALA A 192 12.05 -3.89 22.21
N PRO A 193 12.89 -4.95 22.23
CA PRO A 193 14.23 -4.88 22.79
C PRO A 193 15.08 -3.88 22.00
N SER A 194 15.61 -2.86 22.67
CA SER A 194 16.49 -1.87 22.05
C SER A 194 17.81 -2.50 21.62
N SER A 195 18.18 -2.39 20.34
CA SER A 195 19.44 -2.89 19.75
C SER A 195 20.70 -2.12 20.16
N ALA A 196 20.71 -1.50 21.35
CA ALA A 196 21.82 -0.73 21.89
C ALA A 196 22.30 -1.30 23.23
N SER A 197 23.08 -2.38 23.18
CA SER A 197 24.13 -2.65 24.18
C SER A 197 25.09 -3.70 23.65
N SER A 198 26.18 -3.26 23.01
CA SER A 198 27.40 -4.05 22.90
C SER A 198 28.49 -3.41 23.75
N SER A 199 29.04 -4.22 24.65
CA SER A 199 30.31 -4.10 25.37
C SER A 199 30.58 -2.86 26.23
N THR A 200 30.58 -3.08 27.55
CA THR A 200 31.79 -2.81 28.34
C THR A 200 32.11 -3.99 29.24
N SER A 201 33.36 -4.43 29.14
CA SER A 201 33.97 -5.58 29.81
C SER A 201 34.19 -5.35 31.31
N ALA A 202 34.21 -6.49 32.01
CA ALA A 202 34.53 -6.79 33.40
C ALA A 202 35.39 -5.81 34.22
N THR A 203 35.05 -5.71 35.52
CA THR A 203 36.01 -5.94 36.61
C THR A 203 35.27 -6.45 37.87
N VAL A 204 35.69 -7.61 38.39
CA VAL A 204 35.33 -8.12 39.73
C VAL A 204 36.46 -7.78 40.69
N PRO A 205 36.17 -7.40 41.95
CA PRO A 205 36.70 -8.19 43.07
C PRO A 205 35.62 -8.51 44.13
N GLY A 206 35.77 -9.66 44.78
CA GLY A 206 34.72 -10.35 45.54
C GLY A 206 34.49 -9.91 46.99
N THR A 207 33.50 -10.55 47.62
CA THR A 207 33.69 -11.41 48.79
C THR A 207 32.38 -12.11 49.19
N SER A 208 32.50 -13.41 49.38
CA SER A 208 31.70 -14.41 50.10
C SER A 208 30.44 -14.01 50.87
N SER A 209 29.30 -14.62 50.52
CA SER A 209 28.43 -15.28 51.51
C SER A 209 27.58 -16.39 50.86
N ARG A 210 27.71 -17.60 51.42
CA ARG A 210 27.03 -18.85 51.04
C ARG A 210 25.51 -18.74 51.16
N ALA A 211 24.79 -19.12 50.11
CA ALA A 211 23.46 -19.69 50.20
C ALA A 211 23.29 -20.77 49.14
N SER A 212 22.63 -21.85 49.55
CA SER A 212 22.66 -23.19 49.00
C SER A 212 22.22 -23.30 47.53
N SER A 213 22.95 -24.12 46.79
CA SER A 213 22.63 -24.56 45.44
C SER A 213 21.42 -25.50 45.45
N THR A 214 20.30 -25.03 44.94
CA THR A 214 19.27 -25.90 44.35
C THR A 214 19.35 -25.67 42.86
N SER A 215 19.89 -26.64 42.14
CA SER A 215 19.88 -26.70 40.68
C SER A 215 18.44 -26.59 40.17
N GLN A 216 18.06 -25.46 39.57
CA GLN A 216 16.86 -25.40 38.74
C GLN A 216 17.11 -26.20 37.46
N PRO A 217 16.13 -26.99 36.97
CA PRO A 217 16.22 -27.59 35.65
C PRO A 217 16.19 -26.50 34.57
N PRO A 218 16.86 -26.68 33.43
CA PRO A 218 16.78 -25.77 32.30
C PRO A 218 15.37 -25.86 31.71
N GLY A 219 14.51 -24.87 31.99
CA GLY A 219 13.13 -24.86 31.51
C GLY A 219 12.16 -23.95 32.26
N SER A 220 12.63 -23.02 33.09
CA SER A 220 11.76 -22.03 33.73
C SER A 220 11.33 -20.95 32.73
N TYR A 221 10.10 -21.09 32.23
CA TYR A 221 9.48 -20.10 31.35
C TYR A 221 9.09 -18.83 32.13
N PRO A 222 9.32 -17.60 31.59
CA PRO A 222 8.95 -16.35 32.25
C PRO A 222 7.45 -16.22 32.57
N TRP A 223 6.58 -16.92 31.82
CA TRP A 223 5.12 -16.92 32.03
C TRP A 223 4.64 -17.94 33.06
N ALA A 224 5.51 -18.83 33.55
CA ALA A 224 5.17 -19.89 34.50
C ALA A 224 5.36 -19.49 35.98
N GLN A 225 5.75 -18.25 36.27
CA GLN A 225 5.73 -17.72 37.63
C GLN A 225 4.46 -16.88 37.88
N GLY A 226 3.51 -17.53 38.55
CA GLY A 226 2.60 -16.88 39.48
C GLY A 226 1.31 -16.32 38.89
N GLN A 227 0.21 -17.06 39.12
CA GLN A 227 -0.96 -16.43 39.73
C GLN A 227 -0.58 -15.91 41.13
N GLY A 228 0.29 -14.91 41.20
CA GLY A 228 0.10 -13.85 42.20
C GLY A 228 -0.90 -12.88 41.60
N SER A 229 -1.59 -12.08 42.41
CA SER A 229 -2.28 -10.90 41.89
C SER A 229 -1.32 -10.15 40.98
N ALA A 230 -1.50 -10.27 39.65
CA ALA A 230 -0.80 -9.40 38.72
C ALA A 230 -1.10 -8.00 39.25
N SER A 231 -0.09 -7.28 39.72
CA SER A 231 -0.30 -5.90 40.12
C SER A 231 -1.02 -5.25 38.94
N GLU A 232 -2.16 -4.59 39.17
CA GLU A 232 -2.95 -3.92 38.13
C GLU A 232 -2.09 -3.03 37.21
N ALA A 233 -0.87 -2.67 37.65
CA ALA A 233 0.18 -1.93 36.96
C ALA A 233 0.77 -2.54 35.68
N GLU A 234 0.60 -3.83 35.36
CA GLU A 234 1.26 -4.45 34.19
C GLU A 234 0.31 -4.91 33.07
N ALA A 235 -1.00 -4.71 33.22
CA ALA A 235 -1.98 -5.04 32.18
C ALA A 235 -2.15 -3.89 31.18
N VAL A 236 -2.46 -4.22 29.92
CA VAL A 236 -2.91 -3.21 28.93
C VAL A 236 -4.13 -2.49 29.50
N ALA A 237 -4.05 -1.16 29.63
CA ALA A 237 -5.18 -0.37 30.13
C ALA A 237 -6.05 0.09 28.96
N VAL A 238 -7.35 -0.18 29.03
CA VAL A 238 -8.34 0.29 28.06
C VAL A 238 -9.14 1.44 28.66
N THR A 239 -9.13 2.58 27.99
CA THR A 239 -9.89 3.78 28.37
C THR A 239 -10.72 4.29 27.20
N THR A 240 -11.81 5.00 27.49
CA THR A 240 -12.63 5.67 26.47
C THR A 240 -12.17 7.11 26.32
N LEU A 241 -11.85 7.56 25.11
CA LEU A 241 -11.60 8.97 24.88
C LEU A 241 -12.89 9.79 25.12
N PRO A 242 -12.79 11.03 25.61
CA PRO A 242 -13.95 11.89 25.86
C PRO A 242 -14.51 12.48 24.55
N LEU A 243 -14.80 11.60 23.59
CA LEU A 243 -15.27 11.88 22.25
C LEU A 243 -16.39 10.90 21.91
N GLU A 244 -17.54 11.43 21.51
CA GLU A 244 -18.61 10.67 20.87
C GLU A 244 -18.81 11.22 19.46
N ALA A 245 -18.49 10.40 18.45
CA ALA A 245 -18.68 10.76 17.06
C ALA A 245 -20.19 10.86 16.75
N PRO A 246 -20.59 11.75 15.82
CA PRO A 246 -22.00 11.96 15.51
C PRO A 246 -22.67 10.76 14.82
N ALA A 247 -21.87 9.86 14.26
CA ALA A 247 -22.31 8.61 13.66
C ALA A 247 -21.22 7.53 13.81
N GLN A 248 -21.54 6.30 13.39
CA GLN A 248 -20.62 5.18 13.45
C GLN A 248 -19.32 5.48 12.68
N ILE A 249 -18.20 5.13 13.29
CA ILE A 249 -16.87 5.33 12.73
C ILE A 249 -16.55 4.22 11.72
N TRP A 250 -16.29 4.62 10.48
CA TRP A 250 -15.96 3.77 9.34
C TRP A 250 -14.52 3.95 8.84
N GLY A 251 -13.68 4.64 9.61
CA GLY A 251 -12.25 4.78 9.33
C GLY A 251 -11.54 5.52 10.46
N LEU A 252 -10.30 5.14 10.75
CA LEU A 252 -9.51 5.72 11.84
C LEU A 252 -8.03 5.76 11.49
N LEU A 253 -7.38 6.90 11.71
CA LEU A 253 -5.96 7.15 11.47
C LEU A 253 -5.36 7.97 12.62
N TYR A 254 -4.05 7.86 12.79
CA TYR A 254 -3.26 8.72 13.65
C TYR A 254 -2.37 9.63 12.81
N GLU A 255 -2.33 10.92 13.15
CA GLU A 255 -1.53 11.96 12.50
C GLU A 255 -0.51 12.52 13.50
N ASP A 256 0.79 12.29 13.25
CA ASP A 256 1.89 12.83 14.06
C ASP A 256 2.15 14.31 13.65
N GLY A 257 1.37 15.24 14.19
CA GLY A 257 1.37 16.68 13.85
C GLY A 257 2.73 17.41 13.96
N ARG A 258 3.79 16.75 14.45
CA ARG A 258 5.15 17.28 14.61
C ARG A 258 5.77 17.81 13.31
N GLY A 259 5.39 17.26 12.16
CA GLY A 259 5.87 17.73 10.85
C GLY A 259 5.37 19.15 10.47
N ARG A 260 4.22 19.57 11.03
CA ARG A 260 3.57 20.87 10.78
C ARG A 260 3.66 21.81 11.99
N GLY A 261 4.20 21.32 13.12
CA GLY A 261 4.18 22.04 14.41
C GLY A 261 2.86 21.93 15.16
N ASP A 262 1.97 21.03 14.74
CA ASP A 262 0.64 20.82 15.30
C ASP A 262 0.64 19.72 16.38
N ALA A 263 -0.39 19.74 17.24
CA ALA A 263 -0.66 18.67 18.19
C ALA A 263 -1.00 17.35 17.45
N PRO A 264 -0.63 16.19 18.00
CA PRO A 264 -1.03 14.90 17.44
C PRO A 264 -2.56 14.81 17.38
N SER A 265 -3.08 14.22 16.32
CA SER A 265 -4.53 14.14 16.08
C SER A 265 -4.95 12.75 15.66
N LEU A 266 -6.20 12.40 15.98
CA LEU A 266 -6.89 11.29 15.36
C LEU A 266 -7.75 11.82 14.23
N ILE A 267 -7.67 11.17 13.07
CA ILE A 267 -8.57 11.43 11.95
C ILE A 267 -9.54 10.27 11.88
N TYR A 268 -10.84 10.54 11.88
CA TYR A 268 -11.85 9.50 11.74
C TYR A 268 -12.89 9.88 10.70
N ALA A 269 -13.48 8.87 10.07
CA ALA A 269 -14.53 9.03 9.07
C ALA A 269 -15.84 8.42 9.57
N THR A 270 -16.95 9.12 9.35
CA THR A 270 -18.30 8.54 9.32
C THR A 270 -18.64 8.19 7.87
N ALA A 271 -19.87 7.73 7.60
CA ALA A 271 -20.29 7.43 6.23
C ALA A 271 -20.31 8.68 5.32
N THR A 272 -20.36 9.90 5.88
CA THR A 272 -20.61 11.14 5.11
C THR A 272 -19.67 12.31 5.44
N ALA A 273 -18.79 12.15 6.43
CA ALA A 273 -17.90 13.20 6.88
C ALA A 273 -16.57 12.67 7.43
N ILE A 274 -15.54 13.51 7.39
CA ILE A 274 -14.21 13.24 7.93
C ILE A 274 -13.88 14.30 8.98
N TYR A 275 -13.40 13.86 10.14
CA TYR A 275 -13.15 14.69 11.30
C TYR A 275 -11.70 14.56 11.79
N ARG A 276 -11.18 15.63 12.40
CA ARG A 276 -9.92 15.68 13.12
C ARG A 276 -10.17 15.94 14.61
N TYR A 277 -9.69 15.06 15.46
CA TYR A 277 -9.73 15.18 16.91
C TYR A 277 -8.32 15.37 17.46
N ARG A 278 -8.02 16.57 17.98
CA ARG A 278 -6.70 16.91 18.53
C ARG A 278 -6.49 16.24 19.90
N LEU A 279 -5.45 15.43 20.02
CA LEU A 279 -5.05 14.78 21.26
C LEU A 279 -4.26 15.77 22.14
N GLY A 280 -4.56 15.83 23.44
CA GLY A 280 -3.80 16.65 24.40
C GLY A 280 -4.24 18.11 24.52
N ALA A 281 -5.33 18.55 23.89
CA ALA A 281 -5.92 19.89 24.07
C ALA A 281 -6.68 20.06 25.42
N GLY A 282 -6.28 19.30 26.45
CA GLY A 282 -6.93 19.27 27.76
C GLY A 282 -5.93 19.43 28.87
N ASP A 283 -5.52 20.68 29.15
CA ASP A 283 -5.42 21.07 30.56
C ASP A 283 -6.78 20.77 31.19
N ALA A 284 -6.80 20.08 32.32
CA ALA A 284 -7.99 19.54 33.00
C ALA A 284 -9.02 20.60 33.48
N ARG A 285 -9.00 21.82 32.91
CA ARG A 285 -9.95 22.92 33.11
C ARG A 285 -10.59 23.45 31.83
N ALA A 286 -10.20 22.97 30.65
CA ALA A 286 -10.90 23.24 29.39
C ALA A 286 -11.54 21.93 28.89
N GLY A 287 -12.83 21.95 28.59
CA GLY A 287 -13.58 20.77 28.14
C GLY A 287 -12.97 20.10 26.91
N ALA A 288 -13.28 18.82 26.70
CA ALA A 288 -12.82 18.04 25.56
C ALA A 288 -12.95 18.84 24.26
N ALA A 289 -11.85 18.97 23.51
CA ALA A 289 -11.86 19.70 22.25
C ALA A 289 -12.84 19.03 21.28
N GLU A 290 -13.82 19.79 20.81
CA GLU A 290 -14.78 19.31 19.82
C GLU A 290 -14.03 18.91 18.53
N PRO A 291 -14.38 17.76 17.90
CA PRO A 291 -13.79 17.38 16.62
C PRO A 291 -14.01 18.44 15.55
N GLU A 292 -12.95 18.75 14.83
CA GLU A 292 -13.00 19.62 13.68
C GLU A 292 -13.51 18.84 12.47
N LEU A 293 -14.58 19.33 11.83
CA LEU A 293 -15.06 18.78 10.56
C LEU A 293 -14.11 19.22 9.44
N LEU A 294 -13.34 18.27 8.87
CA LEU A 294 -12.39 18.54 7.79
C LEU A 294 -13.08 18.57 6.43
N ALA A 295 -13.97 17.63 6.16
CA ALA A 295 -14.59 17.46 4.85
C ALA A 295 -15.94 16.73 4.93
N GLY A 296 -16.84 17.04 4.00
CA GLY A 296 -18.15 16.43 3.90
C GLY A 296 -19.19 17.10 4.81
N ARG A 297 -20.37 16.47 4.92
CA ARG A 297 -21.47 16.97 5.74
C ARG A 297 -22.21 15.81 6.37
N GLU A 298 -22.17 15.75 7.69
CA GLU A 298 -22.78 14.66 8.44
C GLU A 298 -24.26 14.49 8.12
N GLY A 299 -24.67 13.24 7.90
CA GLY A 299 -26.02 12.87 7.52
C GLY A 299 -26.41 13.21 6.07
N VAL A 300 -25.51 13.80 5.27
CA VAL A 300 -25.77 14.14 3.86
C VAL A 300 -24.76 13.47 2.95
N GLY A 301 -25.17 12.32 2.40
CA GLY A 301 -24.40 11.60 1.40
C GLY A 301 -24.42 12.28 0.02
N GLY A 302 -23.33 12.14 -0.71
CA GLY A 302 -23.22 12.57 -2.11
C GLY A 302 -21.79 12.42 -2.62
N SER A 303 -21.58 12.63 -3.91
CA SER A 303 -20.24 12.58 -4.50
C SER A 303 -19.91 13.92 -5.17
N VAL A 304 -19.55 14.93 -4.36
CA VAL A 304 -19.28 16.30 -4.82
C VAL A 304 -17.93 16.76 -4.31
N ASP A 305 -17.08 17.24 -5.23
CA ASP A 305 -15.78 17.85 -4.90
C ASP A 305 -15.97 19.27 -4.37
N GLY A 306 -15.02 19.73 -3.55
CA GLY A 306 -15.11 21.05 -2.93
C GLY A 306 -14.30 21.16 -1.65
N HIS A 307 -14.37 22.31 -1.00
CA HIS A 307 -13.65 22.57 0.25
C HIS A 307 -14.56 22.41 1.47
N GLY A 308 -14.13 21.63 2.46
CA GLY A 308 -14.85 21.45 3.73
C GLY A 308 -16.28 20.95 3.53
N THR A 309 -17.25 21.73 4.01
CA THR A 309 -18.69 21.42 3.93
C THR A 309 -19.32 21.65 2.56
N ALA A 310 -18.59 22.25 1.61
CA ALA A 310 -19.03 22.37 0.24
C ALA A 310 -18.88 21.04 -0.54
N ALA A 311 -17.98 20.16 -0.08
CA ALA A 311 -17.87 18.80 -0.59
C ALA A 311 -18.94 17.88 0.03
N LEU A 312 -19.32 16.83 -0.69
CA LEU A 312 -20.16 15.75 -0.19
C LEU A 312 -19.43 14.43 -0.37
N LEU A 313 -19.50 13.59 0.67
CA LEU A 313 -18.94 12.24 0.69
C LEU A 313 -20.08 11.22 0.84
N GLY A 314 -20.00 10.09 0.15
CA GLY A 314 -21.05 9.08 0.12
C GLY A 314 -20.53 7.71 0.56
N ASP A 315 -21.10 7.15 1.62
CA ASP A 315 -20.80 5.80 2.11
C ASP A 315 -19.29 5.51 2.23
N VAL A 316 -18.56 6.38 2.93
CA VAL A 316 -17.12 6.20 3.17
C VAL A 316 -16.87 4.92 3.97
N TYR A 317 -15.96 4.07 3.49
CA TYR A 317 -15.50 2.86 4.16
C TYR A 317 -13.98 2.72 4.11
N GLY A 318 -13.35 3.18 5.18
CA GLY A 318 -11.91 3.19 5.38
C GLY A 318 -11.24 4.41 4.78
N ILE A 319 -10.15 4.80 5.42
CA ILE A 319 -9.32 5.95 5.05
C ILE A 319 -7.84 5.58 5.20
N ALA A 320 -6.97 6.22 4.43
CA ALA A 320 -5.52 6.09 4.51
C ALA A 320 -4.86 7.47 4.52
N LEU A 321 -3.68 7.60 5.15
CA LEU A 321 -2.89 8.83 5.17
C LEU A 321 -1.61 8.61 4.35
N ASP A 322 -1.25 9.57 3.48
CA ASP A 322 0.08 9.59 2.87
C ASP A 322 1.10 10.40 3.69
N GLY A 323 2.35 10.40 3.25
CA GLY A 323 3.44 11.12 3.90
C GLY A 323 3.37 12.65 3.78
N ASP A 324 2.48 13.18 2.95
CA ASP A 324 2.21 14.62 2.81
C ASP A 324 0.99 15.07 3.64
N GLY A 325 0.33 14.15 4.32
CA GLY A 325 -0.85 14.41 5.15
C GLY A 325 -2.17 14.43 4.37
N CYS A 326 -2.17 13.99 3.10
CA CYS A 326 -3.42 13.82 2.36
C CYS A 326 -4.11 12.53 2.79
N ILE A 327 -5.43 12.62 2.95
CA ILE A 327 -6.31 11.51 3.30
C ILE A 327 -6.90 10.94 2.00
N TYR A 328 -6.89 9.63 1.87
CA TYR A 328 -7.54 8.90 0.79
C TYR A 328 -8.70 8.12 1.36
N ALA A 329 -9.91 8.41 0.87
CA ALA A 329 -11.15 7.79 1.34
C ALA A 329 -11.78 6.96 0.24
N ALA A 330 -12.15 5.72 0.54
CA ALA A 330 -12.92 4.88 -0.36
C ALA A 330 -14.41 5.06 -0.09
N GLU A 331 -15.17 5.42 -1.12
CA GLU A 331 -16.63 5.50 -1.12
C GLU A 331 -17.18 4.24 -1.78
N VAL A 332 -18.14 3.56 -1.16
CA VAL A 332 -18.80 2.37 -1.73
C VAL A 332 -20.24 2.68 -2.09
N ASP A 333 -20.64 2.51 -3.36
CA ASP A 333 -22.01 2.86 -3.76
C ASP A 333 -23.02 1.82 -3.26
N ASN A 334 -23.65 2.10 -2.10
CA ASN A 334 -24.69 1.28 -1.49
C ASN A 334 -24.34 -0.21 -1.39
N TRP A 335 -23.05 -0.55 -1.27
CA TRP A 335 -22.56 -1.94 -1.25
C TRP A 335 -22.94 -2.78 -2.47
N GLN A 336 -23.20 -2.15 -3.62
CA GLN A 336 -23.64 -2.85 -4.82
C GLN A 336 -22.46 -3.35 -5.65
N SER A 337 -21.79 -2.48 -6.41
CA SER A 337 -20.83 -2.94 -7.43
C SER A 337 -19.72 -1.97 -7.80
N ALA A 338 -19.74 -0.72 -7.32
CA ALA A 338 -18.74 0.26 -7.70
C ALA A 338 -18.25 1.04 -6.49
N SER A 339 -17.00 1.48 -6.57
CA SER A 339 -16.36 2.32 -5.57
C SER A 339 -15.79 3.59 -6.20
N ALA A 340 -15.70 4.65 -5.42
CA ALA A 340 -14.99 5.86 -5.77
C ALA A 340 -13.82 6.09 -4.79
N LEU A 341 -12.79 6.77 -5.25
CA LEU A 341 -11.64 7.14 -4.45
C LEU A 341 -11.56 8.66 -4.37
N ARG A 342 -11.61 9.19 -3.15
CA ARG A 342 -11.46 10.61 -2.86
C ARG A 342 -10.09 10.90 -2.28
N ARG A 343 -9.51 12.03 -2.65
CA ARG A 343 -8.36 12.63 -1.96
C ARG A 343 -8.83 13.88 -1.23
N ILE A 344 -8.46 13.99 0.04
CA ILE A 344 -8.70 15.15 0.89
C ILE A 344 -7.34 15.68 1.33
N ASP A 345 -7.03 16.92 1.01
CA ASP A 345 -5.77 17.53 1.46
C ASP A 345 -5.84 17.98 2.93
N PRO A 346 -4.70 18.35 3.56
CA PRO A 346 -4.67 18.75 4.97
C PRO A 346 -5.56 19.95 5.34
N ASP A 347 -5.96 20.75 4.34
CA ASP A 347 -6.79 21.94 4.50
C ASP A 347 -8.29 21.63 4.27
N GLY A 348 -8.63 20.40 3.86
CA GLY A 348 -10.01 19.93 3.72
C GLY A 348 -10.58 20.03 2.30
N HIS A 349 -9.74 20.23 1.28
CA HIS A 349 -10.19 20.21 -0.11
C HIS A 349 -10.33 18.77 -0.62
N VAL A 350 -11.54 18.40 -1.04
CA VAL A 350 -11.91 17.09 -1.56
C VAL A 350 -11.85 17.10 -3.08
N THR A 351 -11.16 16.10 -3.64
CA THR A 351 -11.07 15.85 -5.08
C THR A 351 -11.36 14.37 -5.40
N THR A 352 -12.09 14.12 -6.48
CA THR A 352 -12.28 12.78 -7.02
C THR A 352 -11.01 12.33 -7.73
N ILE A 353 -10.45 11.20 -7.31
CA ILE A 353 -9.32 10.56 -8.01
C ILE A 353 -9.82 9.55 -9.03
N ALA A 354 -10.80 8.74 -8.61
CA ALA A 354 -11.41 7.73 -9.45
C ALA A 354 -12.88 7.58 -9.09
N SER A 355 -13.71 7.31 -10.09
CA SER A 355 -15.13 7.03 -9.94
C SER A 355 -15.49 5.78 -10.72
N GLY A 356 -16.38 4.93 -10.19
CA GLY A 356 -16.84 3.74 -10.90
C GLY A 356 -15.79 2.62 -10.96
N LEU A 357 -14.88 2.54 -9.98
CA LEU A 357 -13.97 1.40 -9.85
C LEU A 357 -14.80 0.14 -9.63
N GLU A 358 -14.60 -0.86 -10.49
CA GLU A 358 -15.37 -2.10 -10.44
C GLU A 358 -15.08 -2.89 -9.14
N GLY A 359 -16.15 -3.27 -8.45
CA GLY A 359 -16.11 -3.99 -7.18
C GLY A 359 -16.36 -3.12 -5.96
N LEU A 360 -16.54 -3.78 -4.81
CA LEU A 360 -16.56 -3.12 -3.51
C LEU A 360 -15.15 -3.05 -2.95
N LEU A 361 -14.51 -1.91 -3.19
CA LEU A 361 -13.15 -1.61 -2.80
C LEU A 361 -13.20 -0.66 -1.62
N CYS A 362 -12.51 -1.02 -0.56
CA CYS A 362 -12.64 -0.38 0.74
C CYS A 362 -11.32 -0.50 1.51
N ARG A 363 -11.21 0.17 2.66
CA ARG A 363 -10.01 0.09 3.53
C ARG A 363 -8.70 0.35 2.75
N PRO A 364 -8.54 1.55 2.18
CA PRO A 364 -7.29 1.93 1.56
C PRO A 364 -6.11 1.76 2.53
N GLY A 365 -4.94 1.39 1.99
CA GLY A 365 -3.67 1.35 2.71
C GLY A 365 -2.53 1.78 1.81
N VAL A 366 -1.63 2.61 2.33
CA VAL A 366 -0.44 3.04 1.58
C VAL A 366 0.69 2.04 1.82
N LEU A 367 1.17 1.42 0.72
CA LEU A 367 2.32 0.52 0.74
C LEU A 367 3.64 1.31 0.85
N PRO A 368 4.74 0.67 1.30
CA PRO A 368 6.05 1.34 1.39
C PRO A 368 6.55 1.90 0.05
N SER A 369 6.17 1.29 -1.07
CA SER A 369 6.45 1.77 -2.43
C SER A 369 5.77 3.09 -2.80
N GLY A 370 4.78 3.52 -2.00
CA GLY A 370 3.91 4.66 -2.29
C GLY A 370 2.69 4.29 -3.13
N TYR A 371 2.44 3.01 -3.38
CA TYR A 371 1.18 2.57 -3.99
C TYR A 371 0.03 2.58 -2.98
N LEU A 372 -1.18 2.84 -3.48
CA LEU A 372 -2.40 2.73 -2.70
C LEU A 372 -3.06 1.38 -2.97
N ALA A 373 -3.16 0.54 -1.96
CA ALA A 373 -3.91 -0.71 -2.00
C ALA A 373 -5.37 -0.46 -1.55
N LEU A 374 -6.33 -0.98 -2.30
CA LEU A 374 -7.76 -0.97 -2.00
C LEU A 374 -8.25 -2.41 -1.84
N CYS A 375 -8.70 -2.77 -0.65
CA CYS A 375 -9.16 -4.12 -0.34
C CYS A 375 -10.60 -4.36 -0.83
N GLY A 376 -10.83 -5.44 -1.57
CA GLY A 376 -12.16 -5.78 -2.04
C GLY A 376 -12.65 -7.19 -1.72
N ARG A 377 -13.92 -7.44 -2.08
CA ARG A 377 -14.57 -8.74 -1.88
C ARG A 377 -13.95 -9.87 -2.69
N ASP A 378 -13.51 -9.58 -3.92
CA ASP A 378 -13.01 -10.61 -4.83
C ASP A 378 -11.50 -10.46 -5.08
N HIS A 379 -11.00 -9.23 -5.05
CA HIS A 379 -9.62 -8.90 -5.30
C HIS A 379 -9.21 -7.63 -4.53
N MET A 380 -7.91 -7.39 -4.44
CA MET A 380 -7.33 -6.13 -3.98
C MET A 380 -6.79 -5.38 -5.19
N LEU A 381 -7.21 -4.12 -5.38
CA LEU A 381 -6.63 -3.26 -6.42
C LEU A 381 -5.46 -2.48 -5.86
N VAL A 382 -4.42 -2.31 -6.67
CA VAL A 382 -3.27 -1.48 -6.33
C VAL A 382 -3.11 -0.39 -7.37
N LEU A 383 -3.13 0.86 -6.90
CA LEU A 383 -3.06 2.06 -7.71
C LEU A 383 -1.74 2.79 -7.47
N ASP A 384 -1.08 3.22 -8.52
CA ASP A 384 0.01 4.19 -8.44
C ASP A 384 -0.55 5.60 -8.59
N LEU A 385 -0.43 6.35 -7.50
CA LEU A 385 -0.83 7.75 -7.41
C LEU A 385 0.37 8.66 -7.15
N GLY A 386 1.60 8.13 -7.15
CA GLY A 386 2.76 8.96 -6.80
C GLY A 386 2.87 9.27 -5.29
N LEU A 387 2.24 8.49 -4.40
CA LEU A 387 2.18 8.84 -2.97
C LEU A 387 3.55 8.75 -2.30
N LYS A 388 3.77 9.62 -1.32
CA LYS A 388 4.85 9.44 -0.34
C LYS A 388 4.36 8.47 0.73
N PRO A 389 5.15 7.45 1.10
CA PRO A 389 4.75 6.55 2.18
C PRO A 389 4.66 7.31 3.53
N PRO A 390 3.84 6.85 4.48
CA PRO A 390 3.73 7.44 5.79
C PRO A 390 5.08 7.45 6.50
N ARG A 391 5.42 8.54 7.19
CA ARG A 391 6.67 8.61 7.97
C ARG A 391 6.60 7.61 9.13
N GLY A 392 7.54 6.67 9.20
CA GLY A 392 7.66 5.78 10.34
C GLY A 392 7.87 6.58 11.62
N VAL A 393 6.96 6.43 12.59
CA VAL A 393 7.10 7.01 13.92
C VAL A 393 8.21 6.25 14.65
N GLY A 394 9.47 6.64 14.39
CA GLY A 394 10.64 5.95 14.93
C GLY A 394 12.01 6.56 14.57
N GLY A 395 12.08 7.57 13.69
CA GLY A 395 13.31 8.31 13.44
C GLY A 395 13.42 9.52 14.35
N SER A 396 14.34 9.51 15.33
CA SER A 396 14.75 10.73 16.02
C SER A 396 15.19 11.76 14.97
N GLY A 397 14.42 12.83 14.80
CA GLY A 397 14.81 13.96 13.98
C GLY A 397 16.11 14.56 14.53
N ARG A 398 17.24 14.26 13.89
CA ARG A 398 18.38 15.18 13.94
C ARG A 398 18.04 16.34 13.04
N GLY A 399 17.32 17.30 13.59
CA GLY A 399 17.30 18.65 13.05
C GLY A 399 18.74 19.12 12.95
N ALA A 400 19.15 19.54 11.76
CA ALA A 400 20.38 20.27 11.55
C ALA A 400 20.22 21.67 12.19
N GLY A 401 20.29 21.72 13.53
CA GLY A 401 20.54 22.95 14.26
C GLY A 401 22.03 23.23 14.24
N GLY A 402 22.49 24.06 13.30
CA GLY A 402 23.82 24.63 13.36
C GLY A 402 23.91 25.62 14.53
N PRO A 403 24.95 25.58 15.38
CA PRO A 403 25.13 26.59 16.41
C PRO A 403 25.62 27.89 15.76
N GLY A 404 25.07 29.01 16.22
CA GLY A 404 25.43 30.34 15.75
C GLY A 404 26.92 30.69 15.96
N GLY A 405 27.47 31.39 14.97
CA GLY A 405 28.81 31.98 14.99
C GLY A 405 28.87 33.21 14.10
N ARG A 406 28.80 34.37 14.76
CA ARG A 406 29.02 35.78 14.35
C ARG A 406 29.80 36.04 13.03
N GLY A 407 29.24 36.94 12.22
CA GLY A 407 29.83 38.22 11.76
C GLY A 407 31.02 38.22 10.80
N GLY A 408 30.87 38.91 9.66
CA GLY A 408 31.99 39.48 8.89
C GLY A 408 31.85 39.36 7.37
N ASP A 409 31.23 40.36 6.76
CA ASP A 409 31.60 41.11 5.55
C ASP A 409 32.50 40.44 4.48
N GLY A 410 32.10 40.51 3.21
CA GLY A 410 33.06 40.42 2.10
C GLY A 410 32.52 39.92 0.76
N LEU A 411 32.19 40.88 -0.11
CA LEU A 411 32.24 40.90 -1.59
C LEU A 411 32.96 39.73 -2.30
N GLY A 412 32.44 39.33 -3.46
CA GLY A 412 33.29 38.79 -4.54
C GLY A 412 32.62 37.82 -5.51
N CYS A 413 32.29 38.33 -6.70
CA CYS A 413 32.00 37.55 -7.90
C CYS A 413 33.32 37.16 -8.58
N SER A 414 33.47 35.91 -9.03
CA SER A 414 34.22 35.58 -10.27
C SER A 414 34.18 34.08 -10.58
N SER A 415 34.31 33.84 -11.87
CA SER A 415 34.16 32.64 -12.69
C SER A 415 35.38 31.70 -12.72
N GLU A 416 35.17 30.57 -13.41
CA GLU A 416 36.09 29.67 -14.13
C GLU A 416 36.50 28.33 -13.48
N ASP A 417 36.03 27.28 -14.16
CA ASP A 417 36.71 26.07 -14.64
C ASP A 417 37.42 25.07 -13.70
N GLY A 418 36.98 23.82 -13.86
CA GLY A 418 37.92 22.72 -14.15
C GLY A 418 38.14 21.64 -13.10
N ALA A 419 37.70 20.43 -13.48
CA ALA A 419 38.26 19.11 -13.12
C ALA A 419 37.86 18.44 -11.78
N GLY A 420 37.25 17.27 -11.94
CA GLY A 420 37.67 16.00 -11.32
C GLY A 420 37.70 15.94 -9.79
N GLY A 421 36.66 15.35 -9.20
CA GLY A 421 36.67 14.98 -7.79
C GLY A 421 35.72 13.83 -7.51
N GLU A 422 36.27 12.62 -7.45
CA GLU A 422 35.61 11.41 -6.96
C GLU A 422 35.03 11.65 -5.56
N GLY A 423 33.71 11.66 -5.46
CA GLY A 423 32.98 11.71 -4.20
C GLY A 423 33.01 10.36 -3.51
N ARG A 424 34.01 10.17 -2.64
CA ARG A 424 34.16 9.04 -1.72
C ARG A 424 32.84 8.65 -1.05
N ALA A 425 32.49 7.38 -1.23
CA ALA A 425 31.48 6.65 -0.48
C ALA A 425 31.74 6.76 1.04
N GLY A 426 30.78 7.30 1.77
CA GLY A 426 30.70 7.18 3.22
C GLY A 426 30.28 5.76 3.62
N ALA A 427 31.07 5.13 4.48
CA ALA A 427 30.83 3.81 5.07
C ALA A 427 29.42 3.72 5.71
N GLY A 428 28.67 2.62 5.64
CA GLY A 428 29.01 1.26 5.21
C GLY A 428 28.04 0.27 5.86
N GLY A 429 26.75 0.36 5.52
CA GLY A 429 25.85 -0.78 5.55
C GLY A 429 25.87 -1.40 4.15
N LYS A 430 26.16 -2.69 4.02
CA LYS A 430 26.12 -3.37 2.71
C LYS A 430 24.74 -3.12 2.07
N PRO A 431 24.63 -2.65 0.81
CA PRO A 431 23.33 -2.56 0.15
C PRO A 431 22.65 -3.93 0.22
N ARG A 432 21.37 -3.95 0.62
CA ARG A 432 20.63 -5.20 0.82
C ARG A 432 20.51 -5.93 -0.51
N ARG A 433 20.87 -7.21 -0.50
CA ARG A 433 20.81 -8.11 -1.65
C ARG A 433 19.36 -8.56 -1.86
N THR A 434 18.58 -7.78 -2.60
CA THR A 434 17.30 -8.25 -3.13
C THR A 434 17.54 -8.77 -4.54
N LEU A 435 16.80 -9.79 -4.98
CA LEU A 435 16.98 -10.32 -6.32
C LEU A 435 16.83 -9.20 -7.38
N HIS A 436 15.79 -8.36 -7.28
CA HIS A 436 15.59 -7.26 -8.22
C HIS A 436 16.75 -6.22 -8.22
N ALA A 437 17.25 -5.83 -7.05
CA ALA A 437 18.36 -4.87 -6.95
C ALA A 437 19.69 -5.49 -7.38
N ASP A 438 19.94 -6.75 -7.05
CA ASP A 438 21.14 -7.48 -7.45
C ASP A 438 21.17 -7.72 -8.96
N MET A 439 20.01 -8.01 -9.56
CA MET A 439 19.87 -8.15 -11.02
C MET A 439 19.97 -6.80 -11.73
N GLY A 440 19.44 -5.72 -11.14
CA GLY A 440 19.67 -4.35 -11.62
C GLY A 440 21.15 -3.98 -11.57
N ALA A 441 21.81 -4.22 -10.44
CA ALA A 441 23.25 -3.99 -10.28
C ALA A 441 24.11 -4.92 -11.17
N LEU A 442 23.61 -6.11 -11.53
CA LEU A 442 24.24 -6.97 -12.53
C LEU A 442 24.18 -6.35 -13.92
N LEU A 443 23.03 -5.76 -14.29
CA LEU A 443 22.87 -5.04 -15.56
C LEU A 443 23.73 -3.76 -15.61
N ASP A 444 23.73 -2.97 -14.53
CA ASP A 444 24.45 -1.69 -14.47
C ASP A 444 25.98 -1.85 -14.52
N ARG A 445 26.50 -3.03 -14.16
CA ARG A 445 27.94 -3.36 -14.19
C ARG A 445 28.43 -3.86 -15.54
N GLN A 446 27.56 -4.00 -16.54
CA GLN A 446 27.95 -4.54 -17.83
C GLN A 446 28.91 -3.61 -18.60
N PRO A 447 29.93 -4.16 -19.28
CA PRO A 447 30.34 -5.57 -19.29
C PRO A 447 31.07 -5.97 -17.99
N ASP A 448 30.59 -7.01 -17.31
CA ASP A 448 31.20 -7.50 -16.06
C ASP A 448 32.03 -8.78 -16.23
N GLY A 449 32.09 -9.30 -17.46
CA GLY A 449 32.77 -10.54 -17.82
C GLY A 449 31.93 -11.81 -17.65
N THR A 450 30.67 -11.71 -17.21
CA THR A 450 29.74 -12.85 -17.13
C THR A 450 28.67 -12.87 -18.20
N ALA A 451 28.48 -11.78 -18.94
CA ALA A 451 27.62 -11.75 -20.13
C ALA A 451 28.09 -12.75 -21.20
N ASP A 452 27.15 -13.56 -21.69
CA ASP A 452 27.36 -14.63 -22.67
C ASP A 452 26.72 -14.33 -24.04
N LEU A 453 26.10 -13.15 -24.18
CA LEU A 453 25.53 -12.65 -25.42
C LEU A 453 25.63 -11.12 -25.49
N THR A 454 25.86 -10.58 -26.69
CA THR A 454 25.71 -9.14 -26.96
C THR A 454 24.51 -8.90 -27.88
N LEU A 455 23.57 -8.07 -27.44
CA LEU A 455 22.48 -7.58 -28.29
C LEU A 455 22.89 -6.28 -28.97
N VAL A 456 22.74 -6.21 -30.29
CA VAL A 456 22.98 -4.99 -31.07
C VAL A 456 21.66 -4.38 -31.48
N VAL A 457 21.44 -3.14 -31.05
CA VAL A 457 20.23 -2.37 -31.31
C VAL A 457 20.65 -0.99 -31.82
N GLY A 458 20.43 -0.75 -33.11
CA GLY A 458 20.98 0.41 -33.79
C GLY A 458 22.51 0.44 -33.71
N ASP A 459 23.06 1.52 -33.17
CA ASP A 459 24.49 1.73 -32.94
C ASP A 459 24.96 1.26 -31.54
N ARG A 460 24.04 0.84 -30.67
CA ARG A 460 24.34 0.46 -29.29
C ARG A 460 24.47 -1.05 -29.13
N ARG A 461 25.40 -1.43 -28.26
CA ARG A 461 25.73 -2.82 -27.91
C ARG A 461 25.40 -3.04 -26.44
N PHE A 462 24.62 -4.08 -26.15
CA PHE A 462 24.15 -4.43 -24.81
C PHE A 462 24.68 -5.82 -24.44
N PRO A 463 25.73 -5.92 -23.60
CA PRO A 463 26.13 -7.19 -23.01
C PRO A 463 25.03 -7.70 -22.07
N VAL A 464 24.60 -8.95 -22.25
CA VAL A 464 23.46 -9.54 -21.55
C VAL A 464 23.67 -11.03 -21.27
N HIS A 465 22.78 -11.61 -20.45
CA HIS A 465 22.81 -13.02 -20.11
C HIS A 465 21.63 -13.76 -20.77
N ARG A 466 21.94 -14.79 -21.56
CA ARG A 466 20.95 -15.59 -22.30
C ARG A 466 19.91 -16.20 -21.39
N ALA A 467 20.35 -16.75 -20.26
CA ALA A 467 19.47 -17.41 -19.28
C ALA A 467 18.36 -16.48 -18.77
N ILE A 468 18.66 -15.19 -18.56
CA ILE A 468 17.67 -14.21 -18.09
C ILE A 468 16.67 -13.91 -19.20
N LEU A 469 17.14 -13.67 -20.43
CA LEU A 469 16.28 -13.36 -21.56
C LEU A 469 15.33 -14.51 -21.89
N ILE A 470 15.86 -15.73 -21.97
CA ILE A 470 15.09 -16.96 -22.23
C ILE A 470 14.01 -17.16 -21.15
N ALA A 471 14.35 -16.97 -19.88
CA ALA A 471 13.39 -17.17 -18.79
C ALA A 471 12.27 -16.11 -18.73
N ARG A 472 12.44 -14.96 -19.40
CA ARG A 472 11.58 -13.78 -19.25
C ARG A 472 10.89 -13.34 -20.54
N SER A 473 11.23 -13.95 -21.68
CA SER A 473 10.70 -13.60 -22.99
C SER A 473 10.61 -14.84 -23.87
N ASP A 474 9.38 -15.21 -24.24
CA ASP A 474 9.12 -16.34 -25.13
C ASP A 474 9.79 -16.15 -26.51
N TYR A 475 9.94 -14.89 -26.95
CA TYR A 475 10.67 -14.55 -28.17
C TYR A 475 12.14 -14.99 -28.08
N PHE A 476 12.83 -14.59 -27.01
CA PHE A 476 14.22 -14.97 -26.82
C PHE A 476 14.38 -16.45 -26.49
N GLN A 477 13.42 -17.05 -25.79
CA GLN A 477 13.38 -18.49 -25.59
C GLN A 477 13.39 -19.23 -26.94
N GLN A 478 12.43 -18.93 -27.81
CA GLN A 478 12.33 -19.56 -29.12
C GLN A 478 13.57 -19.30 -29.99
N ARG A 479 14.07 -18.06 -29.96
CA ARG A 479 15.19 -17.63 -30.80
C ARG A 479 16.55 -18.20 -30.35
N LEU A 480 16.74 -18.48 -29.06
CA LEU A 480 18.02 -18.90 -28.50
C LEU A 480 18.07 -20.39 -28.10
N GLU A 481 16.93 -21.07 -27.89
CA GLU A 481 16.87 -22.50 -27.55
C GLU A 481 16.63 -23.41 -28.77
N GLY A 482 16.01 -22.91 -29.85
CA GLY A 482 15.87 -23.67 -31.09
C GLY A 482 17.24 -23.84 -31.76
N GLY A 483 17.57 -25.04 -32.25
CA GLY A 483 18.88 -25.41 -32.87
C GLY A 483 19.27 -24.68 -34.16
N PHE A 484 18.96 -23.40 -34.29
CA PHE A 484 19.34 -22.47 -35.35
C PHE A 484 20.69 -21.80 -35.02
N ALA A 485 21.32 -21.18 -36.03
CA ALA A 485 22.63 -20.52 -35.90
C ALA A 485 22.70 -19.44 -34.80
N ASP A 486 21.57 -18.77 -34.52
CA ASP A 486 21.43 -17.77 -33.45
C ASP A 486 21.66 -18.37 -32.04
N GLY A 487 21.36 -19.67 -31.86
CA GLY A 487 21.55 -20.39 -30.62
C GLY A 487 23.02 -20.53 -30.18
N ALA A 488 23.98 -20.39 -31.09
CA ALA A 488 25.43 -20.40 -30.77
C ALA A 488 26.10 -19.04 -30.99
N ALA A 489 25.35 -18.02 -31.44
CA ALA A 489 25.91 -16.71 -31.74
C ALA A 489 26.29 -15.95 -30.46
N ALA A 490 27.48 -15.34 -30.46
CA ALA A 490 27.93 -14.43 -29.40
C ALA A 490 27.29 -13.03 -29.52
N GLU A 491 26.68 -12.74 -30.67
CA GLU A 491 26.07 -11.45 -30.99
C GLU A 491 24.77 -11.65 -31.75
N LEU A 492 23.73 -10.90 -31.37
CA LEU A 492 22.41 -10.97 -32.00
C LEU A 492 21.88 -9.56 -32.27
N SER A 493 21.47 -9.29 -33.50
CA SER A 493 20.90 -8.00 -33.89
C SER A 493 19.39 -7.98 -33.71
N LEU A 494 18.87 -6.89 -33.15
CA LEU A 494 17.46 -6.52 -33.19
C LEU A 494 17.32 -5.31 -34.14
N PRO A 495 17.21 -5.55 -35.46
CA PRO A 495 16.98 -4.45 -36.40
C PRO A 495 15.67 -3.74 -36.06
N ASP A 496 15.62 -2.46 -36.39
CA ASP A 496 14.44 -1.59 -36.26
C ASP A 496 13.88 -1.43 -34.83
N ALA A 497 14.66 -1.78 -33.79
CA ALA A 497 14.37 -1.38 -32.41
C ALA A 497 15.01 -0.03 -32.09
N ASP A 498 14.25 0.83 -31.40
CA ASP A 498 14.78 2.03 -30.78
C ASP A 498 15.70 1.65 -29.59
N PRO A 499 16.96 2.13 -29.57
CA PRO A 499 17.91 1.75 -28.52
C PRO A 499 17.53 2.22 -27.11
N ASP A 500 16.83 3.36 -26.98
CA ASP A 500 16.39 3.90 -25.69
C ASP A 500 15.18 3.13 -25.16
N ALA A 501 14.23 2.80 -26.03
CA ALA A 501 13.13 1.89 -25.69
C ALA A 501 13.66 0.50 -25.30
N PHE A 502 14.64 -0.03 -26.03
CA PHE A 502 15.25 -1.31 -25.71
C PHE A 502 15.96 -1.30 -24.35
N ALA A 503 16.64 -0.20 -23.98
CA ALA A 503 17.25 -0.08 -22.67
C ALA A 503 16.22 -0.20 -21.53
N LEU A 504 15.02 0.37 -21.69
CA LEU A 504 13.92 0.25 -20.74
C LEU A 504 13.36 -1.18 -20.68
N VAL A 505 13.15 -1.81 -21.84
CA VAL A 505 12.73 -3.22 -21.91
C VAL A 505 13.76 -4.12 -21.23
N LEU A 506 15.05 -3.88 -21.47
CA LEU A 506 16.12 -4.66 -20.86
C LEU A 506 16.16 -4.47 -19.34
N ARG A 507 15.98 -3.24 -18.85
CA ARG A 507 15.85 -2.97 -17.41
C ARG A 507 14.67 -3.73 -16.81
N TRP A 508 13.54 -3.77 -17.50
CA TRP A 508 12.36 -4.53 -17.08
C TRP A 508 12.61 -6.05 -17.10
N LEU A 509 13.28 -6.59 -18.11
CA LEU A 509 13.62 -8.02 -18.17
C LEU A 509 14.46 -8.48 -16.97
N TYR A 510 15.40 -7.65 -16.53
CA TYR A 510 16.26 -7.96 -15.39
C TYR A 510 15.59 -7.77 -14.03
N THR A 511 14.64 -6.84 -13.93
CA THR A 511 14.17 -6.39 -12.61
C THR A 511 12.66 -6.43 -12.43
N GLY A 512 11.91 -6.80 -13.46
CA GLY A 512 10.45 -6.83 -13.46
C GLY A 512 9.78 -5.45 -13.43
N ALA A 513 10.55 -4.35 -13.39
CA ALA A 513 10.02 -3.00 -13.24
C ALA A 513 10.84 -1.99 -14.05
N VAL A 514 10.17 -0.98 -14.59
CA VAL A 514 10.80 0.16 -15.25
C VAL A 514 9.86 1.36 -15.24
N ASP A 515 10.42 2.55 -15.03
CA ASP A 515 9.69 3.81 -15.24
C ASP A 515 9.74 4.15 -16.74
N ILE A 516 8.57 4.24 -17.38
CA ILE A 516 8.46 4.47 -18.82
C ILE A 516 8.17 5.96 -19.07
N PRO A 517 9.09 6.74 -19.65
CA PRO A 517 8.82 8.10 -20.05
C PRO A 517 7.73 8.13 -21.14
N ALA A 518 6.79 9.08 -21.05
CA ALA A 518 5.69 9.20 -22.00
C ALA A 518 6.16 9.29 -23.47
N ALA A 519 7.30 9.94 -23.71
CA ALA A 519 7.90 10.06 -25.04
C ALA A 519 8.38 8.72 -25.63
N LEU A 520 8.76 7.76 -24.79
CA LEU A 520 9.24 6.43 -25.22
C LEU A 520 8.14 5.35 -25.14
N ALA A 521 6.99 5.65 -24.53
CA ALA A 521 5.94 4.67 -24.28
C ALA A 521 5.42 3.97 -25.56
N PRO A 522 5.21 4.65 -26.71
CA PRO A 522 4.82 3.96 -27.95
C PRO A 522 5.88 2.95 -28.41
N ALA A 523 7.15 3.37 -28.44
CA ALA A 523 8.26 2.53 -28.86
C ALA A 523 8.48 1.33 -27.93
N VAL A 524 8.31 1.54 -26.61
CA VAL A 524 8.36 0.44 -25.61
C VAL A 524 7.20 -0.52 -25.81
N ALA A 525 5.98 -0.05 -26.07
CA ALA A 525 4.82 -0.91 -26.28
C ALA A 525 4.99 -1.80 -27.53
N GLU A 526 5.40 -1.22 -28.67
CA GLU A 526 5.67 -1.98 -29.90
C GLU A 526 6.77 -3.02 -29.71
N LEU A 527 7.85 -2.63 -29.01
CA LEU A 527 8.96 -3.53 -28.75
C LEU A 527 8.59 -4.64 -27.77
N ALA A 528 7.81 -4.34 -26.74
CA ALA A 528 7.30 -5.33 -25.80
C ALA A 528 6.39 -6.34 -26.48
N ASP A 529 5.48 -5.92 -27.36
CA ASP A 529 4.66 -6.83 -28.17
C ASP A 529 5.53 -7.74 -29.04
N ARG A 530 6.49 -7.16 -29.78
CA ARG A 530 7.41 -7.92 -30.64
C ARG A 530 8.27 -8.93 -29.89
N LEU A 531 8.64 -8.61 -28.65
CA LEU A 531 9.43 -9.48 -27.77
C LEU A 531 8.57 -10.40 -26.90
N LEU A 532 7.25 -10.44 -27.15
CA LEU A 532 6.26 -11.27 -26.45
C LEU A 532 6.25 -11.02 -24.93
N LEU A 533 6.19 -9.74 -24.55
CA LEU A 533 6.15 -9.23 -23.17
C LEU A 533 4.80 -8.55 -22.89
N PRO A 534 3.71 -9.32 -22.69
CA PRO A 534 2.35 -8.77 -22.64
C PRO A 534 2.12 -7.80 -21.48
N GLU A 535 2.73 -8.04 -20.31
CA GLU A 535 2.60 -7.15 -19.15
C GLU A 535 3.25 -5.79 -19.40
N LEU A 536 4.49 -5.78 -19.91
CA LEU A 536 5.19 -4.54 -20.25
C LEU A 536 4.49 -3.79 -21.39
N CYS A 537 3.95 -4.52 -22.37
CA CYS A 537 3.17 -3.94 -23.46
C CYS A 537 1.93 -3.23 -22.91
N SER A 538 1.17 -3.89 -22.02
CA SER A 538 0.02 -3.30 -21.35
C SER A 538 0.38 -2.07 -20.51
N ASP A 539 1.47 -2.13 -19.73
CA ASP A 539 1.94 -1.00 -18.92
C ASP A 539 2.31 0.21 -19.79
N ALA A 540 3.02 -0.02 -20.91
CA ALA A 540 3.39 1.03 -21.85
C ALA A 540 2.15 1.64 -22.56
N GLN A 541 1.18 0.81 -22.95
CA GLN A 541 -0.09 1.27 -23.52
C GLN A 541 -0.87 2.16 -22.54
N ALA A 542 -0.88 1.82 -21.24
CA ALA A 542 -1.51 2.64 -20.21
C ALA A 542 -0.83 4.02 -20.07
N VAL A 543 0.50 4.08 -20.16
CA VAL A 543 1.25 5.35 -20.17
C VAL A 543 0.86 6.19 -21.39
N VAL A 544 0.76 5.59 -22.59
CA VAL A 544 0.28 6.29 -23.79
C VAL A 544 -1.10 6.88 -23.56
N LEU A 545 -2.06 6.09 -23.06
CA LEU A 545 -3.43 6.56 -22.81
C LEU A 545 -3.47 7.73 -21.81
N SER A 546 -2.67 7.65 -20.75
CA SER A 546 -2.65 8.67 -19.69
C SER A 546 -2.14 10.04 -20.16
N GLY A 547 -1.35 10.07 -21.23
CA GLY A 547 -0.79 11.28 -21.82
C GLY A 547 -1.56 11.80 -23.04
N VAL A 548 -2.73 11.24 -23.35
CA VAL A 548 -3.54 11.67 -24.50
C VAL A 548 -4.13 13.05 -24.25
N GLU A 549 -3.94 13.93 -25.22
CA GLU A 549 -4.51 15.27 -25.30
C GLU A 549 -5.38 15.41 -26.54
N VAL A 550 -6.16 16.49 -26.62
CA VAL A 550 -7.08 16.77 -27.74
C VAL A 550 -6.31 16.82 -29.07
N GLU A 551 -5.11 17.38 -29.05
CA GLU A 551 -4.24 17.51 -30.22
C GLU A 551 -3.59 16.19 -30.65
N SER A 552 -3.34 15.27 -29.71
CA SER A 552 -2.55 14.04 -29.95
C SER A 552 -3.40 12.77 -30.11
N VAL A 553 -4.68 12.77 -29.71
CA VAL A 553 -5.55 11.59 -29.76
C VAL A 553 -5.62 10.92 -31.13
N VAL A 554 -5.61 11.72 -32.21
CA VAL A 554 -5.68 11.18 -33.57
C VAL A 554 -4.40 10.43 -33.94
N ASP A 555 -3.25 10.93 -33.51
CA ASP A 555 -1.98 10.25 -33.72
C ASP A 555 -1.94 8.94 -32.93
N SER A 556 -2.41 8.93 -31.69
CA SER A 556 -2.52 7.71 -30.87
C SER A 556 -3.48 6.69 -31.47
N LEU A 557 -4.62 7.13 -32.02
CA LEU A 557 -5.59 6.25 -32.70
C LEU A 557 -4.99 5.60 -33.94
N LEU A 558 -4.37 6.39 -34.81
CA LEU A 558 -3.72 5.90 -36.03
C LEU A 558 -2.55 4.97 -35.70
N TRP A 559 -1.79 5.29 -34.66
CA TRP A 559 -0.71 4.44 -34.18
C TRP A 559 -1.23 3.09 -33.67
N ALA A 560 -2.18 3.08 -32.74
CA ALA A 560 -2.74 1.84 -32.19
C ALA A 560 -3.40 0.95 -33.26
N GLU A 561 -4.09 1.55 -34.24
CA GLU A 561 -4.67 0.82 -35.37
C GLU A 561 -3.58 0.12 -36.21
N ARG A 562 -2.45 0.78 -36.48
CA ARG A 562 -1.34 0.18 -37.24
C ARG A 562 -0.66 -0.96 -36.49
N CYS A 563 -0.55 -0.88 -35.17
CA CYS A 563 0.10 -1.91 -34.35
C CYS A 563 -0.73 -3.21 -34.27
N GLY A 564 -2.03 -3.17 -34.55
CA GLY A 564 -2.87 -4.36 -34.74
C GLY A 564 -3.42 -4.97 -33.44
N HIS A 565 -3.51 -6.30 -33.39
CA HIS A 565 -4.39 -6.99 -32.43
C HIS A 565 -4.03 -6.78 -30.96
N ALA A 566 -2.74 -6.76 -30.61
CA ALA A 566 -2.27 -6.53 -29.25
C ALA A 566 -2.66 -5.16 -28.67
N PHE A 567 -3.03 -4.21 -29.55
CA PHE A 567 -3.41 -2.84 -29.20
C PHE A 567 -4.92 -2.61 -29.30
N ALA A 568 -5.72 -3.65 -29.57
CA ALA A 568 -7.17 -3.55 -29.63
C ALA A 568 -7.81 -3.00 -28.33
N PRO A 569 -7.35 -3.36 -27.12
CA PRO A 569 -7.84 -2.76 -25.88
C PRO A 569 -7.59 -1.26 -25.81
N LEU A 570 -6.36 -0.82 -26.12
CA LEU A 570 -5.99 0.59 -26.15
C LEU A 570 -6.81 1.36 -27.21
N LEU A 571 -6.93 0.81 -28.41
CA LEU A 571 -7.71 1.39 -29.49
C LEU A 571 -9.18 1.60 -29.08
N THR A 572 -9.75 0.68 -28.32
CA THR A 572 -11.11 0.81 -27.76
C THR A 572 -11.19 1.96 -26.77
N GLN A 573 -10.20 2.10 -25.87
CA GLN A 573 -10.14 3.18 -24.89
C GLN A 573 -9.92 4.55 -25.56
N LEU A 574 -9.06 4.63 -26.57
CA LEU A 574 -8.83 5.85 -27.36
C LEU A 574 -10.09 6.26 -28.14
N LYS A 575 -10.82 5.31 -28.72
CA LYS A 575 -12.12 5.57 -29.37
C LYS A 575 -13.11 6.17 -28.38
N ALA A 576 -13.22 5.61 -27.18
CA ALA A 576 -14.10 6.12 -26.13
C ALA A 576 -13.68 7.55 -25.69
N TRP A 577 -12.39 7.79 -25.50
CA TRP A 577 -11.85 9.10 -25.16
C TRP A 577 -12.15 10.14 -26.25
N TYR A 578 -11.90 9.80 -27.52
CA TYR A 578 -12.20 10.66 -28.67
C TYR A 578 -13.69 11.02 -28.72
N LEU A 579 -14.58 10.04 -28.52
CA LEU A 579 -16.03 10.28 -28.54
C LEU A 579 -16.50 11.17 -27.38
N ALA A 580 -15.80 11.15 -26.24
CA ALA A 580 -16.08 12.04 -25.12
C ALA A 580 -15.64 13.49 -25.41
N HIS A 581 -14.57 13.69 -26.16
CA HIS A 581 -13.98 15.01 -26.46
C HIS A 581 -14.18 15.44 -27.93
N HIS A 582 -15.12 14.82 -28.66
CA HIS A 582 -15.24 14.97 -30.11
C HIS A 582 -15.35 16.42 -30.57
N GLU A 583 -16.14 17.24 -29.87
CA GLU A 583 -16.35 18.64 -30.23
C GLU A 583 -15.05 19.46 -30.12
N GLU A 584 -14.25 19.21 -29.08
CA GLU A 584 -12.95 19.85 -28.90
C GLU A 584 -11.93 19.38 -29.94
N VAL A 585 -11.94 18.09 -30.31
CA VAL A 585 -11.04 17.53 -31.33
C VAL A 585 -11.35 18.11 -32.71
N VAL A 586 -12.63 18.31 -33.03
CA VAL A 586 -13.05 18.96 -34.30
C VAL A 586 -12.59 20.41 -34.37
N ASP A 587 -12.63 21.13 -33.26
CA ASP A 587 -12.22 22.53 -33.19
C ASP A 587 -10.69 22.70 -33.20
N ARG A 588 -9.98 21.94 -32.36
CA ARG A 588 -8.55 22.13 -32.08
C ARG A 588 -7.62 21.28 -32.94
N ALA A 589 -8.08 20.15 -33.47
CA ALA A 589 -7.26 19.22 -34.27
C ALA A 589 -7.83 18.89 -35.66
N PRO A 590 -8.26 19.89 -36.48
CA PRO A 590 -8.87 19.62 -37.79
C PRO A 590 -7.90 19.00 -38.81
N SER A 591 -6.59 19.24 -38.68
CA SER A 591 -5.55 18.59 -39.49
C SER A 591 -5.44 17.10 -39.17
N GLY A 592 -5.54 16.73 -37.89
CA GLY A 592 -5.59 15.34 -37.44
C GLY A 592 -6.77 14.60 -38.07
N LEU A 593 -7.97 15.19 -38.03
CA LEU A 593 -9.17 14.56 -38.62
C LEU A 593 -9.05 14.31 -40.13
N ARG A 594 -8.43 15.22 -40.89
CA ARG A 594 -8.17 15.01 -42.32
C ARG A 594 -7.21 13.85 -42.54
N ARG A 595 -6.18 13.73 -41.70
CA ARG A 595 -5.26 12.58 -41.71
C ARG A 595 -5.99 11.29 -41.37
N LEU A 596 -6.80 11.27 -40.32
CA LEU A 596 -7.61 10.11 -39.94
C LEU A 596 -8.49 9.62 -41.09
N ALA A 597 -9.18 10.54 -41.77
CA ALA A 597 -10.02 10.21 -42.93
C ALA A 597 -9.24 9.66 -44.13
N THR A 598 -7.95 10.00 -44.26
CA THR A 598 -7.09 9.58 -45.37
C THR A 598 -6.36 8.28 -45.05
N GLU A 599 -5.77 8.19 -43.87
CA GLU A 599 -4.91 7.08 -43.44
C GLU A 599 -5.72 5.88 -42.90
N ALA A 600 -6.89 6.11 -42.29
CA ALA A 600 -7.74 5.06 -41.73
C ALA A 600 -9.24 5.36 -41.94
N PRO A 601 -9.75 5.27 -43.19
CA PRO A 601 -11.14 5.64 -43.52
C PRO A 601 -12.18 4.80 -42.77
N ASP A 602 -11.93 3.50 -42.55
CA ASP A 602 -12.87 2.63 -41.82
C ASP A 602 -12.97 3.01 -40.34
N LEU A 603 -11.84 3.38 -39.73
CA LEU A 603 -11.79 3.89 -38.37
C LEU A 603 -12.55 5.22 -38.23
N MET A 604 -12.39 6.11 -39.21
CA MET A 604 -13.14 7.37 -39.29
C MET A 604 -14.65 7.12 -39.40
N VAL A 605 -15.08 6.21 -40.28
CA VAL A 605 -16.49 5.83 -40.43
C VAL A 605 -17.05 5.25 -39.13
N ALA A 606 -16.29 4.40 -38.45
CA ALA A 606 -16.69 3.83 -37.16
C ALA A 606 -16.89 4.91 -36.09
N LEU A 607 -15.98 5.87 -35.99
CA LEU A 607 -16.07 6.99 -35.03
C LEU A 607 -17.25 7.91 -35.34
N VAL A 608 -17.48 8.28 -36.61
CA VAL A 608 -18.62 9.11 -37.02
C VAL A 608 -19.95 8.39 -36.76
N THR A 609 -20.03 7.09 -37.05
CA THR A 609 -21.22 6.28 -36.81
C THR A 609 -21.52 6.17 -35.31
N ALA A 610 -20.50 5.96 -34.48
CA ALA A 610 -20.65 5.90 -33.03
C ALA A 610 -21.10 7.25 -32.43
N TYR A 611 -20.53 8.36 -32.91
CA TYR A 611 -20.90 9.70 -32.45
C TYR A 611 -22.34 10.07 -32.83
N THR A 612 -22.73 9.83 -34.08
CA THR A 612 -24.10 10.11 -34.56
C THR A 612 -25.15 9.27 -33.83
N THR A 613 -24.85 8.00 -33.55
CA THR A 613 -25.71 7.13 -32.73
C THR A 613 -25.85 7.65 -31.30
N ARG A 614 -24.75 8.10 -30.66
CA ARG A 614 -24.76 8.68 -29.30
C ARG A 614 -25.59 9.97 -29.20
N ARG A 615 -25.57 10.82 -30.24
CA ARG A 615 -26.44 12.01 -30.29
C ARG A 615 -27.90 11.66 -30.53
N GLY A 616 -28.19 10.66 -31.37
CA GLY A 616 -29.56 10.23 -31.69
C GLY A 616 -30.34 9.67 -30.49
N THR A 617 -29.66 9.02 -29.54
CA THR A 617 -30.27 8.50 -28.30
C THR A 617 -30.48 9.58 -27.22
N GLY A 618 -29.79 10.73 -27.31
CA GLY A 618 -29.89 11.84 -26.35
C GLY A 618 -31.05 12.83 -26.60
N THR A 619 -31.69 12.81 -27.77
CA THR A 619 -32.76 13.77 -28.15
C THR A 619 -34.19 13.19 -28.12
N GLY A 620 -34.39 11.97 -27.59
CA GLY A 620 -35.69 11.29 -27.59
C GLY A 620 -36.64 11.61 -26.43
N ALA A 621 -36.19 12.29 -25.37
CA ALA A 621 -37.00 12.54 -24.17
C ALA A 621 -37.36 14.03 -24.02
N GLY A 622 -38.26 14.53 -24.86
CA GLY A 622 -38.84 15.86 -24.61
C GLY A 622 -39.38 16.60 -25.82
N LYS A 623 -40.47 16.10 -26.43
CA LYS A 623 -41.55 16.90 -27.02
C LYS A 623 -42.53 15.97 -27.74
N GLY A 624 -43.76 15.88 -27.24
CA GLY A 624 -44.81 15.20 -28.00
C GLY A 624 -46.07 14.80 -27.26
N ARG A 625 -46.65 15.65 -26.40
CA ARG A 625 -48.11 15.57 -26.17
C ARG A 625 -48.72 16.92 -25.78
N ALA A 626 -48.98 17.73 -26.79
CA ALA A 626 -50.07 18.69 -26.80
C ALA A 626 -50.64 18.77 -28.22
N ARG A 627 -51.97 18.68 -28.30
CA ARG A 627 -52.88 18.80 -29.45
C ARG A 627 -53.28 17.49 -30.15
N GLY A 628 -54.61 17.29 -30.17
CA GLY A 628 -55.36 16.15 -30.64
C GLY A 628 -56.48 15.87 -29.68
#